data_AF-A0A8J8CMG1-F1
#
_entry.id   AF-A0A8J8CMG1-F1
#
_cell.length_a   1.000
_cell.length_b   1.000
_cell.length_c   1.000
_cell.angle_alpha   90.00
_cell.angle_beta   90.00
_cell.angle_gamma   90.00
#
_symmetry.space_group_name_H-M   'P 1'
#
loop_
_entity.id
_entity.type
_entity.pdbx_description
1 polymer ?
#
loop_
_entity_poly.entity_id
_entity_poly.type
_entity_poly.pdbx_seq_one_letter_code
_entity_poly.pdbx_strand_id
1 'polypeptide(L)'
;MADNKNASVANDKPKPNTSAKVRKRLNLDLSEEAYSLLQELAEAEDKNMAEVLRTGLALYGIAHEERQRGRSLGVVKDDRVIKEIVIT
;
A
#
# COMPACT_ATOMS: atom_id res chain seq x y z
N MET A 1 -56.81 -18.14 -27.05
CA MET A 1 -56.26 -19.04 -26.01
C MET A 1 -54.85 -19.38 -26.46
N ALA A 2 -53.91 -18.52 -26.09
CA ALA A 2 -53.05 -18.65 -24.90
C ALA A 2 -51.77 -19.41 -25.33
N ASP A 3 -50.67 -18.70 -25.57
CA ASP A 3 -49.59 -18.45 -24.58
C ASP A 3 -48.47 -19.50 -24.81
N ASN A 4 -47.16 -19.24 -24.77
CA ASN A 4 -46.36 -18.08 -24.48
C ASN A 4 -44.94 -18.41 -24.99
N LYS A 5 -44.19 -17.37 -25.37
CA LYS A 5 -42.75 -17.43 -25.59
C LYS A 5 -42.07 -17.89 -24.29
N ASN A 6 -41.08 -18.77 -24.37
CA ASN A 6 -40.03 -18.71 -23.35
C ASN A 6 -38.65 -18.85 -23.98
N ALA A 7 -37.92 -17.75 -23.83
CA ALA A 7 -36.55 -17.57 -24.20
C ALA A 7 -35.61 -18.21 -23.17
N SER A 8 -34.39 -18.47 -23.62
CA SER A 8 -33.15 -18.28 -22.87
C SER A 8 -33.07 -18.86 -21.46
N VAL A 9 -32.28 -19.94 -21.32
CA VAL A 9 -31.29 -19.98 -20.25
C VAL A 9 -29.99 -20.59 -20.79
N ALA A 10 -29.21 -19.77 -21.49
CA ALA A 10 -27.76 -19.99 -21.51
C ALA A 10 -27.30 -19.92 -20.06
N ASN A 11 -26.76 -21.04 -19.57
CA ASN A 11 -26.35 -21.21 -18.18
C ASN A 11 -25.04 -20.45 -17.96
N ASP A 12 -25.11 -19.12 -17.96
CA ASP A 12 -24.00 -18.24 -17.64
C ASP A 12 -23.84 -18.23 -16.12
N LYS A 13 -23.13 -19.26 -15.63
CA LYS A 13 -22.67 -19.27 -14.25
C LYS A 13 -21.77 -18.05 -14.06
N PRO A 14 -22.03 -17.18 -13.06
CA PRO A 14 -21.16 -16.04 -12.80
C PRO A 14 -19.76 -16.57 -12.51
N LYS A 15 -18.80 -16.21 -13.37
CA LYS A 15 -17.37 -16.44 -13.12
C LYS A 15 -17.02 -15.74 -11.79
N PRO A 16 -16.47 -16.43 -10.78
CA PRO A 16 -16.04 -15.77 -9.56
C PRO A 16 -14.95 -14.77 -9.93
N ASN A 17 -15.32 -13.51 -9.82
CA ASN A 17 -14.54 -12.35 -10.19
C ASN A 17 -13.38 -12.22 -9.19
N THR A 18 -12.16 -12.15 -9.73
CA THR A 18 -10.98 -11.50 -9.14
C THR A 18 -10.48 -12.07 -7.82
N SER A 19 -9.26 -12.63 -7.84
CA SER A 19 -8.48 -12.94 -6.63
C SER A 19 -8.37 -11.67 -5.75
N ALA A 20 -9.26 -11.53 -4.78
CA ALA A 20 -9.12 -10.52 -3.75
C ALA A 20 -7.74 -10.74 -3.13
N LYS A 21 -6.81 -9.78 -3.30
CA LYS A 21 -5.46 -9.86 -2.74
C LYS A 21 -5.59 -10.30 -1.28
N VAL A 22 -5.00 -11.44 -0.93
CA VAL A 22 -5.05 -11.96 0.43
C VAL A 22 -4.44 -10.92 1.36
N ARG A 23 -5.28 -10.25 2.15
CA ARG A 23 -4.84 -9.27 3.15
C ARG A 23 -4.61 -9.99 4.46
N LYS A 24 -3.49 -9.68 5.12
CA LYS A 24 -3.21 -10.11 6.50
C LYS A 24 -3.35 -8.89 7.41
N ARG A 25 -4.05 -9.05 8.54
CA ARG A 25 -4.17 -8.00 9.56
C ARG A 25 -2.90 -8.00 10.40
N LEU A 26 -2.34 -6.83 10.62
CA LEU A 26 -1.19 -6.59 11.48
C LEU A 26 -1.64 -5.75 12.66
N ASN A 27 -1.28 -6.16 13.86
CA ASN A 27 -1.43 -5.37 15.09
C ASN A 27 -0.02 -4.93 15.51
N LEU A 28 0.14 -3.68 15.90
CA LEU A 28 1.44 -3.08 16.24
C LEU A 28 1.33 -2.36 17.56
N ASP A 29 2.35 -2.52 18.40
CA ASP A 29 2.58 -1.65 19.55
C ASP A 29 3.58 -0.58 19.11
N LEU A 30 3.21 0.69 19.27
CA LEU A 30 4.02 1.85 18.93
C LEU A 30 4.35 2.62 20.20
N SER A 31 5.54 3.24 20.25
CA SER A 31 5.79 4.27 21.26
C SER A 31 4.88 5.46 21.04
N GLU A 32 4.67 6.27 22.07
CA GLU A 32 3.82 7.46 21.98
C GLU A 32 4.31 8.43 20.90
N GLU A 33 5.63 8.60 20.79
CA GLU A 33 6.25 9.46 19.79
C GLU A 33 6.02 8.94 18.36
N ALA A 34 6.17 7.63 18.15
CA ALA A 34 5.95 7.01 16.86
C ALA A 34 4.47 7.07 16.44
N TYR A 35 3.55 6.88 17.39
CA TYR A 35 2.12 7.01 17.15
C TYR A 35 1.75 8.46 16.78
N SER A 36 2.27 9.43 17.54
CA SER A 36 2.02 10.86 17.29
C SER A 36 2.52 11.30 15.92
N LEU A 37 3.73 10.87 15.55
CA LEU A 37 4.27 11.11 14.20
C LEU A 37 3.40 10.47 13.11
N LEU A 38 2.95 9.23 13.32
CA LEU A 38 2.08 8.55 12.35
C LEU A 38 0.73 9.28 12.18
N GLN A 39 0.19 9.81 13.28
CA GLN A 39 -1.04 10.60 13.27
C GLN A 39 -0.84 11.92 12.50
N GLU A 40 0.22 12.66 12.81
CA GLU A 40 0.55 13.93 12.13
C GLU A 40 0.70 13.72 10.61
N LEU A 41 1.43 12.69 10.19
CA LEU A 41 1.63 12.38 8.78
C LEU A 41 0.33 11.97 8.08
N ALA A 42 -0.57 11.27 8.78
CA ALA A 42 -1.87 10.87 8.24
C ALA A 42 -2.77 12.11 8.02
N GLU A 43 -2.81 13.02 9.00
CA GLU A 43 -3.58 14.25 8.93
C GLU A 43 -3.04 15.22 7.87
N ALA A 44 -1.73 15.41 7.79
CA ALA A 44 -1.10 16.31 6.81
C ALA A 44 -1.34 15.90 5.35
N GLU A 45 -1.53 14.60 5.11
CA GLU A 45 -1.65 14.01 3.78
C GLU A 45 -3.08 13.59 3.41
N ASP A 46 -4.07 13.87 4.28
CA ASP A 46 -5.46 13.41 4.16
C ASP A 46 -5.56 11.88 3.89
N LYS A 47 -4.79 11.11 4.66
CA LYS A 47 -4.69 9.64 4.57
C LYS A 47 -5.04 9.00 5.90
N ASN A 48 -5.39 7.71 5.89
CA ASN A 48 -5.44 6.96 7.14
C ASN A 48 -4.05 6.41 7.54
N MET A 49 -3.89 6.12 8.84
CA MET A 49 -2.63 5.58 9.39
C MET A 49 -2.15 4.31 8.68
N ALA A 50 -3.06 3.44 8.21
CA ALA A 50 -2.70 2.23 7.49
C ALA A 50 -2.16 2.51 6.07
N GLU A 51 -2.54 3.62 5.44
CA GLU A 51 -1.98 4.08 4.17
C GLU A 51 -0.57 4.62 4.36
N VAL A 52 -0.36 5.42 5.40
CA VAL A 52 0.96 5.95 5.76
C VAL A 52 1.91 4.80 6.10
N LEU A 53 1.49 3.83 6.94
CA LEU A 53 2.30 2.64 7.27
C LEU A 53 2.65 1.81 6.03
N ARG A 54 1.69 1.59 5.12
CA ARG A 54 1.97 0.88 3.86
C ARG A 54 2.97 1.61 2.98
N THR A 55 2.90 2.94 2.94
CA THR A 55 3.85 3.78 2.21
C THR A 55 5.24 3.68 2.83
N GLY A 56 5.34 3.79 4.16
CA GLY A 56 6.60 3.61 4.88
C GLY A 56 7.24 2.24 4.63
N LEU A 57 6.43 1.16 4.65
CA LEU A 57 6.91 -0.19 4.33
C LEU A 57 7.44 -0.31 2.90
N ALA A 58 6.76 0.31 1.92
CA ALA A 58 7.22 0.31 0.53
C ALA A 58 8.54 1.07 0.36
N LEU A 59 8.70 2.22 1.02
CA LEU A 59 9.94 2.99 1.03
C LEU A 59 11.09 2.21 1.67
N TYR A 60 10.83 1.51 2.78
CA TYR A 60 11.82 0.63 3.40
C TYR A 60 12.26 -0.50 2.45
N GLY A 61 11.32 -1.10 1.71
CA GLY A 61 11.61 -2.10 0.69
C GLY A 61 12.54 -1.60 -0.40
N ILE A 62 12.25 -0.43 -0.97
CA ILE A 62 13.10 0.22 -1.98
C ILE A 62 14.51 0.44 -1.43
N ALA A 63 14.60 0.99 -0.23
CA ALA A 63 15.89 1.29 0.37
C ALA A 63 16.71 0.05 0.71
N HIS A 64 16.05 -1.03 1.11
CA HIS A 64 16.69 -2.33 1.29
C HIS A 64 17.24 -2.86 -0.05
N GLU A 65 16.46 -2.83 -1.13
CA GLU A 65 16.89 -3.29 -2.45
C GLU A 65 18.07 -2.50 -3.01
N GLU A 66 18.04 -1.18 -2.88
CA GLU A 66 19.12 -0.32 -3.38
C GLU A 66 20.42 -0.54 -2.61
N ARG A 67 20.34 -0.78 -1.28
CA ARG A 67 21.49 -1.18 -0.45
C ARG A 67 22.11 -2.48 -0.94
N GLN A 68 21.31 -3.49 -1.28
CA GLN A 68 21.82 -4.76 -1.84
C GLN A 68 22.54 -4.58 -3.18
N ARG A 69 22.25 -3.50 -3.90
CA ARG A 69 22.89 -3.14 -5.17
C ARG A 69 24.07 -2.18 -4.99
N GLY A 70 24.50 -1.94 -3.75
CA GLY A 70 25.62 -1.03 -3.43
C GLY A 70 25.29 0.45 -3.61
N ARG A 71 24.00 0.82 -3.60
CA ARG A 71 23.52 2.21 -3.69
C ARG A 71 22.92 2.65 -2.36
N SER A 72 22.82 3.96 -2.15
CA SER A 72 22.18 4.55 -0.98
C SER A 72 20.99 5.44 -1.35
N LEU A 73 20.07 5.64 -0.41
CA LEU A 73 19.00 6.62 -0.57
C LEU A 73 19.47 7.99 -0.09
N GLY A 74 19.01 9.04 -0.76
CA GLY A 74 19.23 10.40 -0.33
C GLY A 74 18.08 11.35 -0.66
N VAL A 75 17.99 12.44 0.10
CA VAL A 75 17.16 13.59 -0.23
C VAL A 75 17.95 14.45 -1.22
N VAL A 76 17.33 14.77 -2.36
CA VAL A 76 17.96 15.53 -3.45
C VAL A 76 17.35 16.93 -3.53
N LYS A 77 18.19 17.94 -3.75
CA LYS A 77 17.81 19.31 -4.08
C LYS A 77 18.69 19.82 -5.21
N ASP A 78 18.09 20.31 -6.30
CA ASP A 78 18.79 20.89 -7.46
C ASP A 78 19.95 19.98 -7.98
N ASP A 79 19.73 18.67 -8.05
CA ASP A 79 20.70 17.62 -8.45
C ASP A 79 21.81 17.28 -7.44
N ARG A 80 21.76 17.81 -6.21
CA ARG A 80 22.68 17.44 -5.14
C ARG A 80 21.99 16.64 -4.06
N VAL A 81 22.66 15.58 -3.61
CA VAL A 81 22.26 14.88 -2.38
C VAL A 81 22.57 15.79 -1.20
N ILE A 82 21.53 16.22 -0.49
CA ILE A 82 21.65 17.09 0.70
C ILE A 82 21.56 16.31 2.01
N LYS A 83 21.07 15.07 1.97
CA LYS A 83 21.01 14.18 3.12
C LYS A 83 21.01 12.73 2.65
N GLU A 84 21.87 11.91 3.23
CA GLU A 84 21.82 10.46 3.04
C GLU A 84 20.92 9.81 4.09
N ILE A 85 20.10 8.84 3.67
CA ILE A 85 19.22 8.07 4.53
C ILE A 85 19.89 6.72 4.79
N VAL A 86 20.40 6.54 6.01
CA VAL A 86 21.03 5.29 6.45
C VAL A 86 19.98 4.41 7.12
N ILE A 87 19.73 3.24 6.53
CA ILE A 87 18.94 2.19 7.18
C ILE A 87 19.92 1.19 7.78
N THR A 88 20.03 1.18 9.11
CA THR A 88 20.84 0.23 9.87
C THR A 88 20.24 -1.17 9.81
#